data_AF-A0A4U5V9E1-F1
#
_entry.id   AF-A0A4U5V9E1-F1
#
_cell.length_a   1.000
_cell.length_b   1.000
_cell.length_c   1.000
_cell.angle_alpha   90.00
_cell.angle_beta   90.00
_cell.angle_gamma   90.00
#
_symmetry.space_group_name_H-M   'P 1'
#
loop_
_entity.id
_entity.type
_entity.pdbx_description
1 polymer ?
#
loop_
_entity_poly.entity_id
_entity_poly.type
_entity_poly.pdbx_seq_one_letter_code
_entity_poly.pdbx_strand_id
1 'polypeptide(L)' 'MSLVVFSLLLFTYYSVWVIVLPFVDSNHILHKYFLPREYSVILPGIAAVILLLCIGAFTAVILWKNRKPKKVD' A
#
# COMPACT_ATOMS: atom_id res chain seq x y z
N MET A 1 -6.16 19.50 -13.00
CA MET A 1 -4.69 19.46 -13.25
C MET A 1 -3.87 19.05 -12.03
N SER A 2 -4.18 19.49 -10.80
CA SER A 2 -3.37 19.14 -9.60
C SER A 2 -3.22 17.65 -9.30
N LEU A 3 -4.29 16.85 -9.39
CA LEU A 3 -4.23 15.40 -9.14
C LEU A 3 -3.32 14.66 -10.13
N VAL A 4 -3.32 15.08 -11.40
CA VAL A 4 -2.47 14.46 -12.44
C VAL A 4 -1.01 14.74 -12.16
N VAL A 5 -0.66 16.00 -11.88
CA VAL A 5 0.71 16.40 -11.53
C VAL A 5 1.18 15.69 -10.26
N PHE A 6 0.34 15.65 -9.23
CA PHE A 6 0.64 14.94 -7.98
C PHE A 6 0.88 13.45 -8.20
N SER A 7 0.03 12.79 -8.97
CA SER A 7 0.19 11.38 -9.34
C SER A 7 1.49 11.13 -10.11
N LEU A 8 1.82 12.01 -11.06
CA LEU A 8 3.06 11.91 -11.83
C LEU A 8 4.32 12.03 -10.95
N LEU A 9 4.30 12.94 -9.98
CA LEU A 9 5.39 13.12 -9.03
C LEU A 9 5.58 11.87 -8.15
N LEU A 10 4.50 11.36 -7.57
CA LEU A 10 4.53 10.13 -6.77
C LEU A 10 5.02 8.94 -7.61
N PHE A 11 4.47 8.77 -8.81
CA PHE A 11 4.85 7.69 -9.72
C PHE A 11 6.34 7.76 -10.08
N THR A 12 6.86 8.95 -10.39
CA THR A 12 8.26 9.13 -10.74
C THR A 12 9.17 8.85 -9.54
N TYR A 13 8.84 9.41 -8.37
CA TYR A 13 9.61 9.17 -7.13
C TYR A 13 9.70 7.67 -6.82
N TYR A 14 8.56 6.98 -6.85
CA TYR A 14 8.49 5.58 -6.52
C TYR A 14 9.13 4.68 -7.59
N SER A 15 9.02 5.04 -8.87
CA SER A 15 9.68 4.32 -9.97
C SER A 15 11.20 4.41 -9.88
N VAL A 16 11.74 5.61 -9.61
CA VAL A 16 13.20 5.78 -9.39
C VAL A 16 13.64 4.99 -8.17
N TRP A 17 12.85 5.00 -7.09
CA TRP A 17 13.15 4.27 -5.89
C TRP A 17 13.24 2.76 -6.11
N VAL A 18 12.28 2.17 -6.81
CA VAL A 18 12.20 0.71 -7.05
C VAL A 18 13.18 0.25 -8.12
N ILE A 19 13.33 1.01 -9.21
CA ILE A 19 14.07 0.58 -10.40
C ILE A 19 15.52 1.03 -10.36
N VAL A 20 15.82 2.26 -9.92
CA VAL A 20 17.17 2.82 -10.01
C VAL A 20 18.00 2.52 -8.76
N LEU A 21 17.44 2.76 -7.57
CA LEU A 21 18.13 2.52 -6.29
C LEU A 21 18.77 1.12 -6.17
N PRO A 22 18.21 0.02 -6.74
CA PRO A 22 18.85 -1.28 -6.61
C PRO A 22 20.23 -1.42 -7.25
N PHE A 23 20.52 -0.61 -8.26
CA PHE A 23 21.76 -0.66 -9.05
C PHE A 23 22.77 0.44 -8.65
N VAL A 24 22.43 1.24 -7.64
CA VAL A 24 23.27 2.34 -7.15
C VAL A 24 24.08 1.85 -5.93
N ASP A 25 25.34 2.26 -5.86
CA ASP A 25 26.22 1.95 -4.73
C ASP A 25 25.70 2.51 -3.41
N SER A 26 25.91 1.77 -2.32
CA SER A 26 25.43 2.14 -0.99
C SER A 26 25.97 3.48 -0.46
N ASN A 27 27.13 3.94 -0.97
CA ASN A 27 27.74 5.21 -0.60
C ASN A 27 27.25 6.40 -1.44
N HIS A 28 26.34 6.17 -2.40
CA HIS A 28 25.84 7.21 -3.28
C HIS A 28 24.84 8.13 -2.56
N ILE A 29 24.86 9.41 -2.92
CA ILE A 29 23.99 10.45 -2.32
C ILE A 29 22.50 10.15 -2.45
N LEU A 30 22.10 9.34 -3.43
CA LEU A 30 20.70 8.95 -3.67
C LEU A 30 20.11 8.21 -2.46
N HIS A 31 20.90 7.42 -1.74
CA HIS A 31 20.43 6.74 -0.54
C HIS A 31 20.00 7.69 0.59
N LYS A 32 20.34 8.99 0.54
CA LYS A 32 19.84 10.00 1.48
C LYS A 32 18.44 10.53 1.14
N TYR A 33 18.03 10.41 -0.12
CA TYR A 33 16.73 10.92 -0.60
C TYR A 33 15.64 9.84 -0.63
N PHE A 34 16.04 8.57 -0.54
CA PHE A 34 15.15 7.42 -0.54
C PHE A 34 15.24 6.68 0.77
N LEU A 35 14.13 6.08 1.20
CA LEU A 35 14.15 5.14 2.30
C LEU A 35 14.97 3.89 1.93
N PRO A 36 15.43 3.12 2.92
CA PRO A 36 16.06 1.82 2.67
C PRO A 36 15.23 0.95 1.74
N ARG A 37 15.90 0.17 0.90
CA ARG A 37 15.29 -0.61 -0.19
C ARG A 37 14.12 -1.47 0.28
N GLU A 38 14.20 -2.04 1.47
CA GLU A 38 13.15 -2.93 1.99
C GLU A 38 11.79 -2.24 2.09
N TYR A 39 11.77 -0.95 2.41
CA TYR A 39 10.54 -0.18 2.47
C TYR A 39 9.85 -0.02 1.13
N SER A 40 10.60 -0.13 0.01
CA SER A 40 9.98 -0.12 -1.32
C SER A 40 9.02 -1.30 -1.49
N VAL A 41 9.28 -2.46 -0.88
CA VAL A 41 8.39 -3.63 -0.94
C VAL A 41 7.39 -3.66 0.22
N ILE A 42 7.81 -3.23 1.41
CA ILE A 42 6.98 -3.25 2.62
C ILE A 42 5.78 -2.30 2.50
N LEU A 43 5.94 -1.10 1.92
CA LEU A 43 4.86 -0.12 1.79
C LEU A 43 3.65 -0.66 1.00
N PRO A 44 3.81 -1.18 -0.23
CA PRO A 44 2.73 -1.86 -0.94
C PRO A 44 2.17 -3.06 -0.18
N GLY A 45 3.04 -3.83 0.49
CA GLY A 45 2.62 -4.98 1.29
C GLY A 45 1.67 -4.58 2.42
N ILE A 46 2.00 -3.54 3.18
CA ILE A 46 1.14 -2.99 4.23
C ILE A 46 -0.17 -2.47 3.63
N ALA A 47 -0.12 -1.75 2.51
CA ALA A 47 -1.33 -1.25 1.85
C ALA A 47 -2.26 -2.40 1.43
N ALA A 48 -1.71 -3.50 0.89
CA ALA A 48 -2.47 -4.69 0.53
C ALA A 48 -3.09 -5.37 1.76
N VAL A 49 -2.35 -5.49 2.87
CA VAL A 49 -2.87 -6.05 4.13
C VAL A 49 -4.00 -5.18 4.68
N ILE A 50 -3.83 -3.86 4.72
CA ILE A 50 -4.87 -2.92 5.16
C ILE A 50 -6.12 -3.07 4.30
N LEU A 51 -5.97 -3.11 2.98
CA LEU A 51 -7.09 -3.31 2.06
C LEU A 51 -7.82 -4.62 2.34
N LEU A 52 -7.08 -5.71 2.55
CA LEU A 52 -7.65 -7.03 2.86
C LEU A 52 -8.40 -7.02 4.20
N LEU A 53 -7.84 -6.37 5.22
CA LEU A 53 -8.52 -6.19 6.52
C LEU A 53 -9.78 -5.34 6.37
N CYS A 54 -9.75 -4.27 5.57
CA CYS A 54 -10.93 -3.46 5.28
C CYS A 54 -12.04 -4.28 4.62
N ILE A 55 -11.69 -5.11 3.62
CA ILE A 55 -12.65 -6.01 2.97
C ILE A 55 -13.22 -7.01 3.98
N GLY A 56 -12.36 -7.69 4.73
CA GLY A 56 -12.79 -8.68 5.73
C GLY A 56 -13.69 -8.08 6.81
N ALA A 57 -13.33 -6.91 7.34
CA ALA A 57 -14.12 -6.19 8.32
C ALA A 57 -15.49 -5.77 7.74
N PHE A 58 -15.51 -5.24 6.52
CA PHE A 58 -16.74 -4.87 5.83
C PHE A 58 -17.67 -6.09 5.67
N THR A 59 -17.15 -7.22 5.17
CA THR A 59 -17.92 -8.46 5.01
C THR A 59 -18.45 -8.97 6.35
N ALA A 60 -17.62 -8.98 7.40
CA ALA A 60 -18.03 -9.42 8.73
C ALA A 60 -19.18 -8.56 9.30
N VAL A 61 -19.09 -7.23 9.16
CA VAL A 61 -20.14 -6.30 9.59
C VAL A 61 -21.45 -6.56 8.84
N ILE A 62 -21.39 -6.76 7.53
CA ILE A 62 -22.57 -7.04 6.71
C ILE A 62 -23.20 -8.39 7.09
N LEU A 63 -22.39 -9.43 7.31
CA LEU A 63 -22.90 -10.74 7.72
C LEU A 63 -23.57 -10.69 9.10
N TRP A 64 -22.96 -9.98 10.05
CA TRP A 64 -23.52 -9.79 11.38
C TRP A 64 -24.87 -9.07 11.33
N LYS A 65 -24.96 -7.99 10.54
CA LYS A 65 -26.18 -7.19 10.43
C LYS A 65 -27.33 -7.93 9.74
N ASN A 66 -27.02 -8.88 8.85
CA ASN A 66 -28.02 -9.67 8.10
C ASN A 66 -28.38 -11.01 8.77
N ARG A 67 -27.84 -11.33 9.94
CA ARG A 67 -28.19 -12.56 10.68
C ARG A 67 -29.65 -12.50 11.13
N LYS A 68 -30.52 -13.32 10.54
CA LYS A 68 -31.89 -13.54 11.06
C LYS A 68 -31.83 -14.51 12.25
N PRO A 69 -32.57 -14.26 13.35
CA PRO A 69 -32.67 -15.23 14.43
C PRO A 69 -33.30 -16.52 13.88
N LYS A 70 -32.65 -17.66 14.14
CA LYS A 70 -33.19 -18.97 13.80
C LYS A 70 -34.46 -19.16 14.63
N LYS A 71 -35.63 -19.23 14.00
CA LYS A 71 -36.85 -19.70 14.69
C LYS A 71 -36.57 -21.14 15.13
N VAL A 72 -36.62 -21.35 16.44
CA VAL A 72 -36.62 -22.69 17.03
C VAL A 72 -38.10 -23.10 17.00
N ASP A 73 -38.44 -23.99 16.08
CA ASP A 73 -39.74 -24.68 16.07
C ASP A 73 -39.77 -25.77 17.14
#